data_AF-A0A9Q1DHE6-F1
#
_entry.id   AF-A0A9Q1DHE6-F1
#
_cell.length_a   1.000
_cell.length_b   1.000
_cell.length_c   1.000
_cell.angle_alpha   90.00
_cell.angle_beta   90.00
_cell.angle_gamma   90.00
#
_symmetry.space_group_name_H-M   'P 1'
#
loop_
_entity.id
_entity.type
_entity.pdbx_description
1 polymer ?
#
loop_
_entity_poly.entity_id
_entity_poly.type
_entity_poly.pdbx_seq_one_letter_code
_entity_poly.pdbx_strand_id
1 'polypeptide(L)'
;MPEVVSDKSPPRTAEDADDTNEGDTHGKPLQLADKEENLINDMSLSDENEGAVPDPQQIYAAVKQRRAARAQREYLPLEPGQEQGSERDSDDDDDDDDDHDQQIQFAPKLKTLRQRIAEEMRDSEDDGMGSQGDEDQTLWEEQQIRKGVKMFKETVRATKKCDIPASLPQISIDIVKKRVSAKLGALGQVHRGRAMELRRIQQEMESARAALDQLENGSPQEQHSFYKRMRLYSQNLLQCLGEKVVEINAVELDMCTLLSDQAEALLGRRREAVREESTHLQLQAYKTEGGHAHNAQLEVLGQRSGCVDEGLPKGDQPLPEEDAELCRRRDEILKEAENIFVDVHEDFSDVRNILSKFEEWRVLFPESYDNAYISLCLPKLLTPVIRHQLIGWNPLNPDCEDIAAHPWYPAVEKFCRRQGGEDLTVLKSIIERTIVPKIQGFVELVWDPLSMEQSRCLVSVCQNLQDDYLIFSGNQSKPAKALLEAVAVRMRSAVDVDVFIPLYPAKFLDDASSLQFQFQDEQFCSAVK
;
A
#
# COMPACT_ATOMS: atom_id res chain seq x y z
N MET A 1 -0.01 -41.70 54.69
CA MET A 1 -0.67 -41.50 56.01
C MET A 1 -0.03 -40.29 56.70
N PRO A 2 -0.71 -39.63 57.65
CA PRO A 2 -0.47 -38.23 57.97
C PRO A 2 0.18 -38.01 59.35
N GLU A 3 0.58 -36.76 59.65
CA GLU A 3 0.02 -35.98 60.77
C GLU A 3 0.52 -34.52 60.78
N VAL A 4 -0.40 -33.56 60.66
CA VAL A 4 -0.28 -32.17 61.17
C VAL A 4 -1.69 -31.78 61.66
N VAL A 5 -1.77 -30.94 62.70
CA VAL A 5 -2.91 -30.89 63.64
C VAL A 5 -3.75 -29.59 63.48
N SER A 6 -5.06 -29.71 63.71
CA SER A 6 -6.08 -28.63 63.79
C SER A 6 -5.85 -27.69 65.00
N ASP A 7 -6.57 -26.61 65.31
CA ASP A 7 -7.99 -26.29 65.13
C ASP A 7 -8.29 -24.80 65.48
N LYS A 8 -9.53 -24.36 65.22
CA LYS A 8 -10.31 -23.24 65.82
C LYS A 8 -10.37 -21.85 65.14
N SER A 9 -11.63 -21.44 64.92
CA SER A 9 -12.18 -20.15 64.50
C SER A 9 -13.60 -20.01 65.11
N PRO A 10 -14.50 -19.09 64.69
CA PRO A 10 -14.34 -17.68 64.32
C PRO A 10 -14.73 -16.73 65.50
N PRO A 11 -15.98 -16.30 65.83
CA PRO A 11 -17.26 -16.12 65.10
C PRO A 11 -18.03 -14.76 65.28
N ARG A 12 -18.66 -14.22 64.20
CA ARG A 12 -19.90 -13.37 64.19
C ARG A 12 -19.79 -11.93 64.79
N THR A 13 -20.60 -10.89 64.54
CA THR A 13 -21.64 -10.40 63.57
C THR A 13 -21.73 -8.84 63.80
N ALA A 14 -22.46 -7.95 63.13
CA ALA A 14 -23.65 -7.98 62.23
C ALA A 14 -23.52 -6.87 61.11
N GLU A 15 -24.44 -6.42 60.23
CA GLU A 15 -25.92 -6.19 60.15
C GLU A 15 -26.42 -5.01 61.05
N ASP A 16 -27.27 -4.03 60.65
CA ASP A 16 -28.05 -3.73 59.43
C ASP A 16 -28.55 -2.24 59.35
N ALA A 17 -29.07 -1.76 58.19
CA ALA A 17 -30.08 -0.67 57.93
C ALA A 17 -30.02 0.77 58.57
N ASP A 18 -30.69 1.86 58.10
CA ASP A 18 -31.21 2.35 56.78
C ASP A 18 -31.76 3.82 56.90
N ASP A 19 -32.11 4.45 55.76
CA ASP A 19 -33.32 5.29 55.49
C ASP A 19 -33.30 6.85 55.34
N THR A 20 -34.08 7.31 54.33
CA THR A 20 -34.62 8.64 53.94
C THR A 20 -33.75 9.92 53.78
N ASN A 21 -33.90 10.58 52.62
CA ASN A 21 -34.68 11.83 52.50
C ASN A 21 -35.08 12.15 51.03
N GLU A 22 -36.28 12.70 50.80
CA GLU A 22 -36.78 13.13 49.48
C GLU A 22 -36.76 14.68 49.30
N GLY A 23 -36.98 15.16 48.06
CA GLY A 23 -37.12 16.58 47.74
C GLY A 23 -37.40 16.88 46.25
N ASP A 24 -38.67 16.83 45.84
CA ASP A 24 -39.16 17.13 44.48
C ASP A 24 -39.07 18.63 44.09
N THR A 25 -38.81 18.91 42.81
CA THR A 25 -39.21 20.17 42.14
C THR A 25 -39.59 19.94 40.67
N HIS A 26 -40.78 20.42 40.28
CA HIS A 26 -41.35 20.28 38.93
C HIS A 26 -40.75 21.28 37.90
N GLY A 27 -40.79 20.94 36.59
CA GLY A 27 -40.62 21.94 35.51
C GLY A 27 -40.62 21.38 34.07
N LYS A 28 -41.70 21.58 33.31
CA LYS A 28 -41.85 21.09 31.92
C LYS A 28 -40.90 21.77 30.90
N PRO A 29 -40.45 21.07 29.84
CA PRO A 29 -39.75 21.69 28.70
C PRO A 29 -40.71 22.42 27.75
N LEU A 30 -40.16 23.31 26.91
CA LEU A 30 -40.91 24.05 25.87
C LEU A 30 -40.30 23.87 24.46
N GLN A 31 -41.19 23.86 23.49
CA GLN A 31 -41.02 23.48 22.09
C GLN A 31 -40.12 24.42 21.28
N LEU A 32 -39.39 23.85 20.32
CA LEU A 32 -39.22 24.41 18.97
C LEU A 32 -39.57 23.32 17.94
N ALA A 33 -39.98 23.71 16.75
CA ALA A 33 -40.91 22.91 15.93
C ALA A 33 -40.26 22.14 14.76
N ASP A 34 -40.80 20.94 14.50
CA ASP A 34 -40.45 20.07 13.39
C ASP A 34 -40.89 20.61 12.02
N LYS A 35 -40.12 20.24 10.98
CA LYS A 35 -40.55 20.22 9.57
C LYS A 35 -39.80 19.15 8.78
N GLU A 36 -40.33 17.93 8.79
CA GLU A 36 -40.11 16.93 7.74
C GLU A 36 -41.34 15.99 7.70
N GLU A 37 -41.73 15.52 6.51
CA GLU A 37 -43.05 14.92 6.28
C GLU A 37 -43.03 13.38 6.30
N ASN A 38 -44.05 12.79 6.95
CA ASN A 38 -44.21 11.34 7.11
C ASN A 38 -44.54 10.62 5.80
N LEU A 39 -43.88 9.48 5.52
CA LEU A 39 -44.45 8.39 4.71
C LEU A 39 -43.98 6.97 5.13
N ILE A 40 -44.02 6.62 6.43
CA ILE A 40 -43.98 5.21 6.87
C ILE A 40 -45.00 4.94 7.99
N ASN A 41 -46.25 4.64 7.62
CA ASN A 41 -47.04 3.52 8.16
C ASN A 41 -48.46 3.52 7.59
N ASP A 42 -48.79 2.52 6.77
CA ASP A 42 -49.90 1.63 7.10
C ASP A 42 -49.70 0.28 6.39
N MET A 43 -49.68 -0.79 7.16
CA MET A 43 -49.93 -2.16 6.67
C MET A 43 -50.37 -3.04 7.84
N SER A 44 -51.39 -2.58 8.59
CA SER A 44 -52.05 -3.48 9.55
C SER A 44 -52.82 -4.58 8.80
N LEU A 45 -52.69 -5.82 9.25
CA LEU A 45 -53.28 -6.99 8.60
C LEU A 45 -54.81 -6.93 8.66
N SER A 46 -55.44 -7.16 7.51
CA SER A 46 -56.80 -7.68 7.42
C SER A 46 -56.78 -8.85 6.46
N ASP A 47 -56.86 -10.07 7.00
CA ASP A 47 -57.21 -11.24 6.20
C ASP A 47 -58.57 -11.01 5.54
N GLU A 48 -58.67 -11.18 4.22
CA GLU A 48 -59.74 -12.01 3.63
C GLU A 48 -59.24 -12.68 2.33
N ASN A 49 -59.44 -14.00 2.29
CA ASN A 49 -59.48 -14.86 1.10
C ASN A 49 -58.15 -15.18 0.37
N GLU A 50 -57.48 -16.25 0.82
CA GLU A 50 -56.43 -16.96 0.05
C GLU A 50 -56.95 -17.53 -1.29
N GLY A 51 -56.05 -17.72 -2.25
CA GLY A 51 -56.17 -18.80 -3.25
C GLY A 51 -57.06 -18.59 -4.49
N ALA A 52 -57.71 -17.43 -4.67
CA ALA A 52 -58.50 -17.15 -5.87
C ALA A 52 -57.60 -16.75 -7.07
N VAL A 53 -57.61 -17.53 -8.15
CA VAL A 53 -56.95 -17.16 -9.42
C VAL A 53 -57.77 -16.05 -10.10
N PRO A 54 -57.15 -14.91 -10.51
CA PRO A 54 -57.85 -13.82 -11.19
C PRO A 54 -58.52 -14.27 -12.50
N ASP A 55 -59.62 -13.61 -12.87
CA ASP A 55 -60.41 -13.98 -14.04
C ASP A 55 -59.57 -13.96 -15.34
N PRO A 56 -59.72 -14.94 -16.26
CA PRO A 56 -58.95 -15.01 -17.49
C PRO A 56 -59.00 -13.76 -18.37
N GLN A 57 -60.10 -12.97 -18.35
CA GLN A 57 -60.18 -11.71 -19.08
C GLN A 57 -59.28 -10.64 -18.47
N GLN A 58 -59.15 -10.59 -17.14
CA GLN A 58 -58.25 -9.67 -16.44
C GLN A 58 -56.78 -10.02 -16.73
N ILE A 59 -56.44 -11.32 -16.72
CA ILE A 59 -55.10 -11.80 -17.10
C ILE A 59 -54.78 -11.43 -18.55
N TYR A 60 -55.71 -11.67 -19.48
CA TYR A 60 -55.53 -11.31 -20.89
C TYR A 60 -55.41 -9.79 -21.10
N ALA A 61 -56.22 -8.99 -20.40
CA ALA A 61 -56.13 -7.52 -20.44
C ALA A 61 -54.77 -7.02 -19.94
N ALA A 62 -54.28 -7.52 -18.80
CA ALA A 62 -52.97 -7.15 -18.25
C ALA A 62 -51.81 -7.57 -19.19
N VAL A 63 -51.89 -8.73 -19.83
CA VAL A 63 -50.92 -9.17 -20.84
C VAL A 63 -50.97 -8.27 -22.08
N LYS A 64 -52.16 -7.92 -22.58
CA LYS A 64 -52.34 -7.03 -23.73
C LYS A 64 -51.81 -5.62 -23.45
N GLN A 65 -52.06 -5.07 -22.26
CA GLN A 65 -51.56 -3.78 -21.82
C GLN A 65 -50.03 -3.78 -21.69
N ARG A 66 -49.44 -4.82 -21.09
CA ARG A 66 -47.98 -5.01 -21.03
C ARG A 66 -47.33 -5.18 -22.41
N ARG A 67 -48.03 -5.76 -23.39
CA ARG A 67 -47.54 -5.88 -24.78
C ARG A 67 -47.59 -4.54 -25.51
N ALA A 68 -48.67 -3.76 -25.34
CA ALA A 68 -48.80 -2.41 -25.91
C ALA A 68 -47.75 -1.44 -25.34
N ALA A 69 -47.49 -1.48 -24.03
CA ALA A 69 -46.51 -0.61 -23.37
C ALA A 69 -45.04 -0.88 -23.81
N ARG A 70 -44.74 -2.05 -24.38
CA ARG A 70 -43.44 -2.36 -25.01
C ARG A 70 -43.38 -1.83 -26.43
N ALA A 71 -44.43 -2.06 -27.23
CA ALA A 71 -44.55 -1.53 -28.59
C ALA A 71 -44.53 0.01 -28.68
N GLN A 72 -44.73 0.72 -27.56
CA GLN A 72 -44.60 2.18 -27.45
C GLN A 72 -43.21 2.66 -26.99
N ARG A 73 -42.23 1.77 -26.81
CA ARG A 73 -40.86 2.12 -26.35
C ARG A 73 -39.74 1.71 -27.31
N GLU A 74 -40.09 1.17 -28.48
CA GLU A 74 -39.14 0.78 -29.53
C GLU A 74 -39.01 1.87 -30.62
N TYR A 75 -38.71 3.10 -30.20
CA TYR A 75 -38.23 4.16 -31.10
C TYR A 75 -37.34 5.17 -30.38
N LEU A 76 -36.07 5.24 -30.79
CA LEU A 76 -35.15 6.34 -30.49
C LEU A 76 -34.87 7.07 -31.82
N PRO A 77 -35.29 8.34 -31.97
CA PRO A 77 -34.96 9.13 -33.16
C PRO A 77 -33.45 9.39 -33.25
N LEU A 78 -32.91 9.36 -34.47
CA LEU A 78 -31.57 9.86 -34.77
C LEU A 78 -31.71 11.08 -35.68
N GLU A 79 -31.18 12.24 -35.26
CA GLU A 79 -31.06 13.42 -36.13
C GLU A 79 -29.72 13.40 -36.89
N PRO A 80 -29.68 13.87 -38.15
CA PRO A 80 -28.45 13.89 -38.96
C PRO A 80 -27.77 15.27 -39.04
N GLY A 81 -26.44 15.28 -39.08
CA GLY A 81 -25.60 16.44 -39.40
C GLY A 81 -24.97 17.14 -38.18
N GLN A 82 -23.82 17.81 -38.31
CA GLN A 82 -22.93 17.91 -39.48
C GLN A 82 -21.49 18.25 -39.04
N GLU A 83 -20.50 18.02 -39.92
CA GLU A 83 -19.06 18.11 -39.63
C GLU A 83 -18.56 19.56 -39.45
N GLN A 84 -17.55 19.73 -38.57
CA GLN A 84 -16.38 20.59 -38.81
C GLN A 84 -15.16 19.94 -38.13
N GLY A 85 -13.98 20.03 -38.76
CA GLY A 85 -12.72 19.53 -38.22
C GLY A 85 -11.59 20.56 -38.37
N SER A 86 -10.41 20.24 -37.85
CA SER A 86 -9.16 20.98 -38.12
C SER A 86 -7.96 20.05 -37.92
N GLU A 87 -7.16 19.85 -38.96
CA GLU A 87 -5.94 19.02 -38.89
C GLU A 87 -4.81 19.70 -38.10
N ARG A 88 -3.86 18.89 -37.58
CA ARG A 88 -2.41 19.15 -37.63
C ARG A 88 -1.63 17.84 -37.70
N ASP A 89 -0.66 17.79 -38.61
CA ASP A 89 0.17 16.63 -38.94
C ASP A 89 1.38 16.44 -38.00
N SER A 90 1.97 15.24 -38.03
CA SER A 90 3.41 14.97 -38.25
C SER A 90 3.71 13.46 -38.15
N ASP A 91 3.95 12.81 -39.30
CA ASP A 91 5.13 12.02 -39.73
C ASP A 91 6.03 11.37 -38.63
N ASP A 92 6.60 10.16 -38.75
CA ASP A 92 6.71 9.15 -39.85
C ASP A 92 7.07 7.75 -39.24
N ASP A 93 7.02 6.67 -40.04
CA ASP A 93 7.64 5.31 -39.98
C ASP A 93 8.07 4.70 -38.60
N ASP A 94 7.86 3.40 -38.31
CA ASP A 94 8.32 2.21 -39.06
C ASP A 94 7.54 0.92 -38.67
N ASP A 95 7.74 -0.20 -39.40
CA ASP A 95 7.05 -1.50 -39.17
C ASP A 95 7.55 -2.32 -37.94
N ASP A 96 6.62 -2.98 -37.22
CA ASP A 96 6.86 -4.28 -36.55
C ASP A 96 5.51 -5.00 -36.24
N ASP A 97 5.42 -6.32 -36.47
CA ASP A 97 4.21 -7.14 -36.24
C ASP A 97 4.04 -7.45 -34.72
N ASP A 98 2.98 -6.95 -34.06
CA ASP A 98 2.67 -7.32 -32.66
C ASP A 98 1.36 -8.12 -32.48
N ASP A 99 1.48 -9.27 -31.82
CA ASP A 99 0.47 -10.34 -31.71
C ASP A 99 -0.50 -10.09 -30.53
N HIS A 100 -1.21 -8.96 -30.59
CA HIS A 100 -1.90 -8.37 -29.43
C HIS A 100 -3.44 -8.29 -29.55
N ASP A 101 -4.08 -9.37 -29.99
CA ASP A 101 -5.51 -9.61 -29.67
C ASP A 101 -5.89 -11.09 -29.44
N GLN A 102 -4.92 -11.93 -29.06
CA GLN A 102 -5.17 -13.33 -28.68
C GLN A 102 -5.82 -13.47 -27.29
N GLN A 103 -7.07 -13.03 -27.15
CA GLN A 103 -7.90 -13.39 -26.00
C GLN A 103 -8.25 -14.90 -26.07
N ILE A 104 -7.38 -15.75 -25.52
CA ILE A 104 -7.56 -17.21 -25.45
C ILE A 104 -8.87 -17.55 -24.71
N GLN A 105 -9.92 -17.89 -25.47
CA GLN A 105 -11.21 -18.28 -24.90
C GLN A 105 -11.14 -19.71 -24.34
N PHE A 106 -10.74 -19.81 -23.07
CA PHE A 106 -10.80 -21.06 -22.31
C PHE A 106 -12.26 -21.56 -22.20
N ALA A 107 -12.53 -22.62 -22.97
CA ALA A 107 -13.78 -23.36 -23.11
C ALA A 107 -14.98 -22.63 -23.77
N PRO A 108 -15.74 -23.30 -24.67
CA PRO A 108 -16.96 -22.73 -25.24
C PRO A 108 -18.04 -22.50 -24.17
N LYS A 109 -18.60 -21.29 -24.12
CA LYS A 109 -19.76 -20.97 -23.28
C LYS A 109 -20.95 -21.81 -23.72
N LEU A 110 -21.43 -22.70 -22.83
CA LEU A 110 -22.52 -23.64 -23.14
C LEU A 110 -23.81 -22.90 -23.53
N LYS A 111 -24.21 -23.04 -24.81
CA LYS A 111 -25.44 -22.40 -25.33
C LYS A 111 -26.65 -22.77 -24.49
N THR A 112 -27.33 -21.75 -23.98
CA THR A 112 -28.55 -21.90 -23.17
C THR A 112 -29.64 -22.60 -24.00
N LEU A 113 -30.56 -23.31 -23.33
CA LEU A 113 -31.62 -24.07 -24.01
C LEU A 113 -32.46 -23.21 -24.97
N ARG A 114 -32.68 -21.93 -24.64
CA ARG A 114 -33.36 -20.97 -25.52
C ARG A 114 -32.60 -20.65 -26.81
N GLN A 115 -31.27 -20.51 -26.76
CA GLN A 115 -30.47 -20.28 -27.97
C GLN A 115 -30.44 -21.51 -28.87
N ARG A 116 -30.30 -22.71 -28.27
CA ARG A 116 -30.26 -23.96 -29.03
C ARG A 116 -31.56 -24.21 -29.81
N ILE A 117 -32.71 -24.01 -29.16
CA ILE A 117 -34.02 -24.09 -29.82
C ILE A 117 -34.18 -23.00 -30.89
N ALA A 118 -33.65 -21.79 -30.68
CA ALA A 118 -33.74 -20.71 -31.65
C ALA A 118 -32.84 -20.88 -32.89
N GLU A 119 -31.75 -21.66 -32.77
CA GLU A 119 -30.91 -22.06 -33.91
C GLU A 119 -31.53 -23.23 -34.68
N GLU A 120 -32.02 -24.26 -33.97
CA GLU A 120 -32.64 -25.45 -34.56
C GLU A 120 -33.96 -25.12 -35.31
N MET A 121 -34.70 -24.10 -34.84
CA MET A 121 -35.86 -23.51 -35.53
C MET A 121 -35.49 -22.63 -36.74
N ARG A 122 -34.20 -22.39 -37.02
CA ARG A 122 -33.72 -21.52 -38.11
C ARG A 122 -33.03 -22.31 -39.23
N ASP A 123 -32.42 -23.44 -38.88
CA ASP A 123 -31.75 -24.39 -39.81
C ASP A 123 -32.73 -25.25 -40.64
N SER A 124 -34.03 -24.93 -40.62
CA SER A 124 -35.10 -25.71 -41.24
C SER A 124 -35.99 -24.92 -42.24
N GLU A 125 -35.58 -23.70 -42.62
CA GLU A 125 -36.33 -22.82 -43.54
C GLU A 125 -35.65 -22.61 -44.92
N ASP A 126 -34.73 -23.49 -45.34
CA ASP A 126 -34.09 -23.42 -46.68
C ASP A 126 -34.14 -24.78 -47.44
N ASP A 127 -35.29 -25.06 -48.07
CA ASP A 127 -35.32 -25.77 -49.35
C ASP A 127 -36.62 -25.46 -50.14
N GLY A 128 -36.59 -25.61 -51.46
CA GLY A 128 -37.47 -24.87 -52.38
C GLY A 128 -38.88 -25.43 -52.67
N MET A 129 -39.86 -24.52 -52.71
CA MET A 129 -41.08 -24.56 -53.55
C MET A 129 -41.89 -25.87 -53.60
N GLY A 130 -42.81 -26.06 -52.65
CA GLY A 130 -43.84 -27.09 -52.72
C GLY A 130 -45.12 -26.74 -51.95
N SER A 131 -46.18 -26.32 -52.66
CA SER A 131 -47.51 -25.93 -52.10
C SER A 131 -48.35 -27.13 -51.60
N GLN A 132 -47.71 -28.11 -50.96
CA GLN A 132 -48.30 -29.38 -50.54
C GLN A 132 -47.75 -29.87 -49.19
N GLY A 133 -46.53 -29.48 -48.79
CA GLY A 133 -46.02 -29.78 -47.44
C GLY A 133 -46.81 -29.09 -46.33
N ASP A 134 -47.34 -27.90 -46.61
CA ASP A 134 -48.22 -27.15 -45.71
C ASP A 134 -49.57 -27.86 -45.48
N GLU A 135 -50.08 -28.59 -46.47
CA GLU A 135 -51.28 -29.42 -46.31
C GLU A 135 -51.03 -30.62 -45.39
N ASP A 136 -49.91 -31.35 -45.55
CA ASP A 136 -49.55 -32.47 -44.68
C ASP A 136 -49.23 -32.02 -43.24
N GLN A 137 -48.56 -30.87 -43.07
CA GLN A 137 -48.31 -30.27 -41.78
C GLN A 137 -49.63 -29.83 -41.11
N THR A 138 -50.53 -29.18 -41.84
CA THR A 138 -51.87 -28.80 -41.38
C THR A 138 -52.71 -30.03 -41.03
N LEU A 139 -52.63 -31.11 -41.81
CA LEU A 139 -53.30 -32.39 -41.51
C LEU A 139 -52.74 -33.08 -40.27
N TRP A 140 -51.45 -32.90 -39.97
CA TRP A 140 -50.83 -33.39 -38.74
C TRP A 140 -51.28 -32.55 -37.53
N GLU A 141 -51.28 -31.22 -37.63
CA GLU A 141 -51.79 -30.34 -36.58
C GLU A 141 -53.29 -30.55 -36.33
N GLU A 142 -54.11 -30.63 -37.38
CA GLU A 142 -55.53 -31.02 -37.27
C GLU A 142 -55.68 -32.36 -36.54
N GLN A 143 -54.83 -33.36 -36.80
CA GLN A 143 -54.89 -34.64 -36.10
C GLN A 143 -54.51 -34.55 -34.62
N GLN A 144 -53.53 -33.72 -34.26
CA GLN A 144 -53.17 -33.50 -32.85
C GLN A 144 -54.23 -32.66 -32.12
N ILE A 145 -54.74 -31.59 -32.74
CA ILE A 145 -55.87 -30.79 -32.23
C ILE A 145 -57.11 -31.68 -32.09
N ARG A 146 -57.41 -32.56 -33.05
CA ARG A 146 -58.54 -33.51 -33.01
C ARG A 146 -58.35 -34.65 -32.00
N LYS A 147 -57.12 -34.92 -31.54
CA LYS A 147 -56.84 -35.73 -30.34
C LYS A 147 -57.04 -34.93 -29.05
N GLY A 148 -56.49 -33.72 -28.95
CA GLY A 148 -56.59 -32.85 -27.76
C GLY A 148 -58.03 -32.41 -27.47
N VAL A 149 -58.74 -31.88 -28.46
CA VAL A 149 -60.15 -31.47 -28.37
C VAL A 149 -61.08 -32.66 -28.05
N LYS A 150 -60.71 -33.89 -28.42
CA LYS A 150 -61.42 -35.10 -27.98
C LYS A 150 -61.32 -35.38 -26.48
N MET A 151 -60.32 -34.82 -25.78
CA MET A 151 -60.19 -34.94 -24.32
C MET A 151 -61.04 -33.90 -23.56
N PHE A 152 -61.53 -32.85 -24.23
CA PHE A 152 -62.33 -31.78 -23.61
C PHE A 152 -63.70 -31.54 -24.26
N LYS A 153 -64.15 -32.41 -25.17
CA LYS A 153 -65.57 -32.48 -25.52
C LYS A 153 -66.26 -33.46 -24.56
N GLU A 154 -66.91 -32.89 -23.53
CA GLU A 154 -67.72 -33.63 -22.56
C GLU A 154 -68.70 -34.54 -23.32
N THR A 155 -68.40 -35.83 -23.33
CA THR A 155 -69.21 -36.80 -24.03
C THR A 155 -70.40 -37.12 -23.14
N VAL A 156 -71.46 -36.32 -23.29
CA VAL A 156 -72.82 -36.71 -22.93
C VAL A 156 -73.06 -38.04 -23.61
N ARG A 157 -72.92 -39.13 -22.84
CA ARG A 157 -73.20 -40.48 -23.32
C ARG A 157 -74.70 -40.54 -23.57
N ALA A 158 -75.08 -40.37 -24.83
CA ALA A 158 -76.29 -41.01 -25.35
C ALA A 158 -76.30 -42.44 -24.78
N THR A 159 -77.43 -42.85 -24.21
CA THR A 159 -77.57 -44.09 -23.45
C THR A 159 -77.48 -45.30 -24.37
N LYS A 160 -76.25 -45.62 -24.79
CA LYS A 160 -75.84 -46.97 -25.13
C LYS A 160 -76.32 -47.83 -23.98
N LYS A 161 -77.29 -48.69 -24.27
CA LYS A 161 -77.77 -49.68 -23.31
C LYS A 161 -76.54 -50.35 -22.73
N CYS A 162 -76.44 -50.35 -21.41
CA CYS A 162 -75.46 -51.22 -20.79
C CYS A 162 -76.01 -52.62 -21.03
N ASP A 163 -75.53 -53.27 -22.10
CA ASP A 163 -75.77 -54.68 -22.34
C ASP A 163 -75.00 -55.44 -21.25
N ILE A 164 -75.60 -55.47 -20.07
CA ILE A 164 -75.20 -56.28 -18.94
C ILE A 164 -75.22 -57.71 -19.48
N PRO A 165 -74.06 -58.39 -19.60
CA PRO A 165 -74.06 -59.76 -20.08
C PRO A 165 -74.90 -60.59 -19.11
N ALA A 166 -75.90 -61.31 -19.65
CA ALA A 166 -76.94 -61.98 -18.86
C ALA A 166 -76.38 -63.04 -17.89
N SER A 167 -75.11 -63.42 -18.05
CA SER A 167 -74.26 -63.90 -16.98
C SER A 167 -73.02 -63.02 -16.85
N LEU A 168 -72.64 -62.67 -15.61
CA LEU A 168 -71.26 -62.29 -15.33
C LEU A 168 -70.35 -63.46 -15.77
N PRO A 169 -69.22 -63.21 -16.46
CA PRO A 169 -68.28 -64.27 -16.75
C PRO A 169 -67.83 -64.90 -15.43
N GLN A 170 -67.73 -66.23 -15.37
CA GLN A 170 -67.33 -66.92 -14.14
C GLN A 170 -65.88 -66.55 -13.78
N ILE A 171 -65.75 -65.60 -12.86
CA ILE A 171 -64.47 -65.18 -12.30
C ILE A 171 -64.00 -66.31 -11.38
N SER A 172 -63.24 -67.27 -11.93
CA SER A 172 -62.53 -68.23 -11.09
C SER A 172 -61.62 -67.49 -10.12
N ILE A 173 -61.50 -68.04 -8.91
CA ILE A 173 -60.55 -67.63 -7.88
C ILE A 173 -59.13 -67.58 -8.46
N ASP A 174 -58.79 -68.45 -9.43
CA ASP A 174 -57.49 -68.45 -10.12
C ASP A 174 -57.24 -67.20 -10.95
N ILE A 175 -58.28 -66.62 -11.57
CA ILE A 175 -58.18 -65.38 -12.34
C ILE A 175 -57.92 -64.21 -11.38
N VAL A 176 -58.62 -64.17 -10.24
CA VAL A 176 -58.38 -63.19 -9.18
C VAL A 176 -56.97 -63.33 -8.63
N LYS A 177 -56.57 -64.56 -8.25
CA LYS A 177 -55.25 -64.90 -7.73
C LYS A 177 -54.14 -64.49 -8.70
N LYS A 178 -54.25 -64.85 -9.98
CA LYS A 178 -53.30 -64.44 -11.03
C LYS A 178 -53.23 -62.91 -11.19
N ARG A 179 -54.37 -62.21 -11.10
CA ARG A 179 -54.43 -60.73 -11.18
C ARG A 179 -53.83 -60.04 -9.94
N VAL A 180 -54.02 -60.62 -8.76
CA VAL A 180 -53.40 -60.17 -7.50
C VAL A 180 -51.90 -60.42 -7.52
N SER A 181 -51.44 -61.63 -7.89
CA SER A 181 -50.02 -61.95 -8.04
C SER A 181 -49.33 -61.07 -9.09
N ALA A 182 -49.99 -60.76 -10.21
CA ALA A 182 -49.46 -59.83 -11.21
C ALA A 182 -49.34 -58.40 -10.67
N LYS A 183 -50.37 -57.89 -9.96
CA LYS A 183 -50.30 -56.59 -9.28
C LYS A 183 -49.21 -56.54 -8.20
N LEU A 184 -49.06 -57.61 -7.42
CA LEU A 184 -48.03 -57.73 -6.39
C LEU A 184 -46.61 -57.77 -6.99
N GLY A 185 -46.44 -58.48 -8.11
CA GLY A 185 -45.19 -58.50 -8.87
C GLY A 185 -44.81 -57.12 -9.42
N ALA A 186 -45.77 -56.41 -10.03
CA ALA A 186 -45.58 -55.05 -10.53
C ALA A 186 -45.28 -54.05 -9.38
N LEU A 187 -46.03 -54.12 -8.27
CA LEU A 187 -45.77 -53.29 -7.08
C LEU A 187 -44.39 -53.59 -6.47
N GLY A 188 -43.96 -54.85 -6.45
CA GLY A 188 -42.62 -55.26 -6.03
C GLY A 188 -41.50 -54.76 -6.95
N GLN A 189 -41.74 -54.66 -8.26
CA GLN A 189 -40.82 -54.01 -9.20
C GLN A 189 -40.74 -52.50 -8.93
N VAL A 190 -41.87 -51.80 -8.79
CA VAL A 190 -41.93 -50.37 -8.46
C VAL A 190 -41.28 -50.08 -7.10
N HIS A 191 -41.49 -50.94 -6.09
CA HIS A 191 -40.83 -50.82 -4.79
C HIS A 191 -39.31 -50.97 -4.90
N ARG A 192 -38.81 -51.95 -5.68
CA ARG A 192 -37.36 -52.08 -5.92
C ARG A 192 -36.80 -50.86 -6.66
N GLY A 193 -37.49 -50.35 -7.68
CA GLY A 193 -37.12 -49.12 -8.37
C GLY A 193 -37.00 -47.93 -7.39
N ARG A 194 -38.05 -47.68 -6.61
CA ARG A 194 -38.05 -46.61 -5.58
C ARG A 194 -36.98 -46.81 -4.50
N ALA A 195 -36.68 -48.04 -4.10
CA ALA A 195 -35.64 -48.32 -3.12
C ALA A 195 -34.21 -48.15 -3.66
N MET A 196 -33.99 -48.34 -4.97
CA MET A 196 -32.72 -47.99 -5.63
C MET A 196 -32.60 -46.48 -5.81
N GLU A 197 -33.68 -45.81 -6.22
CA GLU A 197 -33.73 -44.35 -6.36
C GLU A 197 -33.53 -43.62 -5.02
N LEU A 198 -34.13 -44.12 -3.92
CA LEU A 198 -33.88 -43.60 -2.58
C LEU A 198 -32.40 -43.66 -2.21
N ARG A 199 -31.70 -44.76 -2.54
CA ARG A 199 -30.26 -44.92 -2.28
C ARG A 199 -29.41 -44.00 -3.15
N ARG A 200 -29.79 -43.80 -4.42
CA ARG A 200 -29.13 -42.83 -5.32
C ARG A 200 -29.21 -41.43 -4.71
N ILE A 201 -30.40 -41.00 -4.29
CA ILE A 201 -30.63 -39.70 -3.65
C ILE A 201 -29.89 -39.60 -2.31
N GLN A 202 -29.83 -40.67 -1.50
CA GLN A 202 -29.05 -40.69 -0.26
C GLN A 202 -27.55 -40.50 -0.51
N GLN A 203 -26.98 -41.23 -1.47
CA GLN A 203 -25.57 -41.11 -1.84
C GLN A 203 -25.25 -39.73 -2.45
N GLU A 204 -26.18 -39.14 -3.22
CA GLU A 204 -26.04 -37.78 -3.75
C GLU A 204 -26.13 -36.71 -2.64
N MET A 205 -27.00 -36.87 -1.63
CA MET A 205 -27.01 -36.01 -0.44
C MET A 205 -25.73 -36.13 0.38
N GLU A 206 -25.18 -37.35 0.54
CA GLU A 206 -23.92 -37.58 1.25
C GLU A 206 -22.74 -36.96 0.49
N SER A 207 -22.69 -37.11 -0.84
CA SER A 207 -21.69 -36.45 -1.68
C SER A 207 -21.83 -34.92 -1.68
N ALA A 208 -23.06 -34.40 -1.66
CA ALA A 208 -23.30 -32.95 -1.60
C ALA A 208 -22.90 -32.35 -0.24
N ARG A 209 -23.16 -33.08 0.86
CA ARG A 209 -22.67 -32.70 2.20
C ARG A 209 -21.15 -32.70 2.26
N ALA A 210 -20.50 -33.78 1.83
CA ALA A 210 -19.04 -33.84 1.80
C ALA A 210 -18.40 -32.73 0.92
N ALA A 211 -19.07 -32.30 -0.15
CA ALA A 211 -18.64 -31.16 -0.97
C ALA A 211 -18.87 -29.81 -0.28
N LEU A 212 -19.98 -29.63 0.46
CA LEU A 212 -20.20 -28.45 1.30
C LEU A 212 -19.16 -28.38 2.43
N ASP A 213 -18.93 -29.48 3.14
CA ASP A 213 -17.92 -29.57 4.20
C ASP A 213 -16.52 -29.20 3.67
N GLN A 214 -16.16 -29.60 2.44
CA GLN A 214 -14.88 -29.25 1.81
C GLN A 214 -14.78 -27.78 1.37
N LEU A 215 -15.91 -27.14 1.04
CA LEU A 215 -15.95 -25.72 0.67
C LEU A 215 -16.00 -24.81 1.90
N GLU A 216 -16.72 -25.22 2.95
CA GLU A 216 -16.90 -24.46 4.20
C GLU A 216 -15.69 -24.57 5.13
N ASN A 217 -15.06 -25.75 5.23
CA ASN A 217 -13.73 -25.92 5.86
C ASN A 217 -12.59 -25.55 4.90
N GLY A 218 -12.89 -24.91 3.77
CA GLY A 218 -11.91 -24.46 2.79
C GLY A 218 -11.17 -23.21 3.25
N SER A 219 -9.83 -23.25 3.18
CA SER A 219 -8.97 -22.09 3.45
C SER A 219 -9.23 -20.81 2.61
N PRO A 220 -9.77 -20.81 1.37
CA PRO A 220 -9.76 -19.58 0.55
C PRO A 220 -10.58 -18.42 1.12
N GLN A 221 -11.56 -18.62 2.02
CA GLN A 221 -12.24 -17.49 2.66
C GLN A 221 -11.30 -16.71 3.59
N GLU A 222 -10.53 -17.42 4.42
CA GLU A 222 -9.54 -16.79 5.32
C GLU A 222 -8.42 -16.13 4.50
N GLN A 223 -7.88 -16.83 3.50
CA GLN A 223 -6.87 -16.31 2.58
C GLN A 223 -7.34 -15.03 1.86
N HIS A 224 -8.53 -15.05 1.26
CA HIS A 224 -9.12 -13.89 0.59
C HIS A 224 -9.35 -12.72 1.58
N SER A 225 -9.77 -13.01 2.81
CA SER A 225 -9.89 -11.98 3.87
C SER A 225 -8.53 -11.37 4.22
N PHE A 226 -7.48 -12.19 4.34
CA PHE A 226 -6.11 -11.74 4.58
C PHE A 226 -5.60 -10.86 3.43
N TYR A 227 -5.67 -11.32 2.18
CA TYR A 227 -5.21 -10.53 1.04
C TYR A 227 -6.00 -9.22 0.87
N LYS A 228 -7.30 -9.21 1.20
CA LYS A 228 -8.09 -7.97 1.25
C LYS A 228 -7.63 -7.01 2.35
N ARG A 229 -7.35 -7.50 3.58
CA ARG A 229 -6.76 -6.71 4.67
C ARG A 229 -5.39 -6.16 4.27
N MET A 230 -4.50 -7.03 3.79
CA MET A 230 -3.11 -6.70 3.46
C MET A 230 -3.01 -5.72 2.29
N ARG A 231 -3.86 -5.87 1.27
CA ARG A 231 -3.97 -4.92 0.16
C ARG A 231 -4.40 -3.53 0.66
N LEU A 232 -5.47 -3.46 1.45
CA LEU A 232 -5.94 -2.17 2.00
C LEU A 232 -4.88 -1.52 2.88
N TYR A 233 -4.24 -2.29 3.77
CA TYR A 233 -3.12 -1.84 4.59
C TYR A 233 -1.96 -1.28 3.74
N SER A 234 -1.52 -2.02 2.73
CA SER A 234 -0.43 -1.60 1.84
C SER A 234 -0.78 -0.35 1.02
N GLN A 235 -2.03 -0.23 0.57
CA GLN A 235 -2.49 0.96 -0.15
C GLN A 235 -2.51 2.20 0.78
N ASN A 236 -3.04 2.06 1.99
CA ASN A 236 -3.08 3.14 2.98
C ASN A 236 -1.67 3.55 3.43
N LEU A 237 -0.76 2.58 3.63
CA LEU A 237 0.63 2.82 3.99
C LEU A 237 1.37 3.59 2.88
N LEU A 238 1.20 3.18 1.61
CA LEU A 238 1.82 3.85 0.48
C LEU A 238 1.27 5.26 0.25
N GLN A 239 -0.02 5.49 0.49
CA GLN A 239 -0.59 6.84 0.46
C GLN A 239 -0.03 7.71 1.60
N CYS A 240 -0.10 7.22 2.84
CA CYS A 240 0.38 7.94 4.03
C CYS A 240 1.87 8.33 3.89
N LEU A 241 2.73 7.39 3.49
CA LEU A 241 4.16 7.68 3.28
C LEU A 241 4.40 8.53 2.03
N GLY A 242 3.54 8.45 1.01
CA GLY A 242 3.60 9.30 -0.18
C GLY A 242 3.22 10.75 0.07
N GLU A 243 2.33 11.01 1.03
CA GLU A 243 2.01 12.35 1.53
C GLU A 243 3.13 12.84 2.47
N LYS A 244 3.45 12.08 3.52
CA LYS A 244 4.44 12.49 4.54
C LYS A 244 5.89 12.60 4.03
N VAL A 245 6.28 11.92 2.95
CA VAL A 245 7.62 12.12 2.36
C VAL A 245 7.83 13.54 1.82
N VAL A 246 6.77 14.28 1.48
CA VAL A 246 6.88 15.70 1.09
C VAL A 246 7.27 16.56 2.28
N GLU A 247 6.63 16.35 3.44
CA GLU A 247 6.97 17.02 4.71
C GLU A 247 8.41 16.67 5.14
N ILE A 248 8.79 15.38 5.08
CA ILE A 248 10.14 14.90 5.43
C ILE A 248 11.20 15.50 4.49
N ASN A 249 10.94 15.60 3.18
CA ASN A 249 11.85 16.22 2.23
C ASN A 249 12.10 17.70 2.55
N ALA A 250 11.08 18.44 3.00
CA ALA A 250 11.21 19.85 3.37
C ALA A 250 12.05 20.01 4.65
N VAL A 251 11.74 19.24 5.69
CA VAL A 251 12.45 19.33 6.99
C VAL A 251 13.90 18.82 6.89
N GLU A 252 14.18 17.80 6.06
CA GLU A 252 15.57 17.42 5.75
C GLU A 252 16.31 18.49 4.94
N LEU A 253 15.63 19.25 4.06
CA LEU A 253 16.24 20.36 3.32
C LEU A 253 16.55 21.53 4.25
N ASP A 254 15.66 21.89 5.16
CA ASP A 254 15.88 22.93 6.18
C ASP A 254 17.06 22.57 7.09
N MET A 255 17.18 21.31 7.52
CA MET A 255 18.34 20.86 8.31
C MET A 255 19.64 20.84 7.49
N CYS A 256 19.58 20.40 6.23
CA CYS A 256 20.75 20.30 5.37
C CYS A 256 21.28 21.69 4.97
N THR A 257 20.39 22.65 4.68
CA THR A 257 20.76 24.04 4.41
C THR A 257 21.37 24.71 5.63
N LEU A 258 20.76 24.57 6.83
CA LEU A 258 21.33 25.11 8.08
C LEU A 258 22.79 24.68 8.32
N LEU A 259 23.09 23.39 8.13
CA LEU A 259 24.44 22.84 8.35
C LEU A 259 25.41 23.16 7.20
N SER A 260 24.91 23.29 5.97
CA SER A 260 25.71 23.72 4.81
C SER A 260 26.09 25.20 4.91
N ASP A 261 25.15 26.06 5.30
CA ASP A 261 25.36 27.50 5.48
C ASP A 261 26.36 27.77 6.62
N GLN A 262 26.26 27.02 7.73
CA GLN A 262 27.28 27.05 8.80
C GLN A 262 28.67 26.66 8.25
N ALA A 263 28.76 25.54 7.53
CA ALA A 263 30.03 25.05 6.99
C ALA A 263 30.66 26.06 6.01
N GLU A 264 29.88 26.60 5.07
CA GLU A 264 30.37 27.61 4.13
C GLU A 264 30.77 28.91 4.84
N ALA A 265 30.04 29.35 5.87
CA ALA A 265 30.43 30.52 6.67
C ALA A 265 31.78 30.32 7.38
N LEU A 266 31.99 29.18 8.04
CA LEU A 266 33.27 28.86 8.71
C LEU A 266 34.43 28.80 7.70
N LEU A 267 34.22 28.10 6.57
CA LEU A 267 35.20 28.03 5.47
C LEU A 267 35.50 29.41 4.89
N GLY A 268 34.48 30.24 4.70
CA GLY A 268 34.59 31.62 4.22
C GLY A 268 35.47 32.48 5.12
N ARG A 269 35.17 32.53 6.42
CA ARG A 269 35.95 33.29 7.41
C ARG A 269 37.40 32.81 7.50
N ARG A 270 37.65 31.49 7.42
CA ARG A 270 39.02 30.95 7.37
C ARG A 270 39.78 31.41 6.13
N ARG A 271 39.16 31.29 4.93
CA ARG A 271 39.72 31.76 3.65
C ARG A 271 40.00 33.27 3.67
N GLU A 272 39.18 34.05 4.38
CA GLU A 272 39.35 35.49 4.53
C GLU A 272 40.49 35.84 5.50
N ALA A 273 40.54 35.25 6.70
CA ALA A 273 41.60 35.48 7.67
C ALA A 273 43.00 35.15 7.09
N VAL A 274 43.15 34.00 6.44
CA VAL A 274 44.41 33.58 5.77
C VAL A 274 44.81 34.56 4.64
N ARG A 275 43.83 35.12 3.93
CA ARG A 275 44.06 36.11 2.86
C ARG A 275 44.48 37.46 3.45
N GLU A 276 43.79 37.95 4.47
CA GLU A 276 44.10 39.22 5.13
C GLU A 276 45.49 39.19 5.76
N GLU A 277 45.81 38.15 6.55
CA GLU A 277 47.14 37.98 7.15
C GLU A 277 48.25 37.92 6.10
N SER A 278 48.05 37.16 5.01
CA SER A 278 49.02 37.13 3.93
C SER A 278 49.21 38.50 3.25
N THR A 279 48.13 39.24 2.97
CA THR A 279 48.27 40.58 2.38
C THR A 279 48.97 41.56 3.33
N HIS A 280 48.73 41.45 4.64
CA HIS A 280 49.44 42.23 5.64
C HIS A 280 50.94 41.92 5.67
N LEU A 281 51.32 40.64 5.71
CA LEU A 281 52.72 40.18 5.69
C LEU A 281 53.44 40.52 4.38
N GLN A 282 52.75 40.47 3.23
CA GLN A 282 53.28 40.93 1.94
C GLN A 282 53.52 42.46 1.94
N LEU A 283 52.57 43.26 2.42
CA LEU A 283 52.72 44.71 2.53
C LEU A 283 53.86 45.10 3.49
N GLN A 284 54.10 44.33 4.55
CA GLN A 284 55.24 44.50 5.45
C GLN A 284 56.58 44.15 4.77
N ALA A 285 56.61 43.06 3.99
CA ALA A 285 57.77 42.69 3.19
C ALA A 285 58.15 43.80 2.18
N TYR A 286 57.17 44.34 1.43
CA TYR A 286 57.39 45.44 0.49
C TYR A 286 57.84 46.75 1.17
N LYS A 287 57.29 47.10 2.34
CA LYS A 287 57.76 48.25 3.15
C LYS A 287 59.23 48.13 3.58
N THR A 288 59.74 46.90 3.67
CA THR A 288 61.13 46.60 4.03
C THR A 288 62.08 46.63 2.81
N GLU A 289 61.54 46.71 1.59
CA GLU A 289 62.31 46.83 0.33
C GLU A 289 62.23 48.22 -0.30
N GLY A 290 61.07 48.90 -0.19
CA GLY A 290 60.82 50.21 -0.79
C GLY A 290 61.25 51.38 0.09
N GLY A 291 62.40 51.98 -0.20
CA GLY A 291 62.89 53.17 0.51
C GLY A 291 61.99 54.41 0.37
N HIS A 292 61.28 54.78 1.45
CA HIS A 292 60.70 56.11 1.77
C HIS A 292 59.78 56.82 0.76
N ALA A 293 59.41 56.25 -0.38
CA ALA A 293 58.80 57.00 -1.49
C ALA A 293 57.28 56.84 -1.72
N HIS A 294 56.51 56.11 -0.88
CA HIS A 294 55.10 55.80 -1.18
C HIS A 294 54.11 55.63 0.00
N ASN A 295 54.33 56.30 1.13
CA ASN A 295 53.52 56.08 2.35
C ASN A 295 52.04 56.49 2.24
N ALA A 296 51.71 57.52 1.46
CA ALA A 296 50.39 58.18 1.50
C ALA A 296 49.19 57.27 1.15
N GLN A 297 49.40 56.22 0.35
CA GLN A 297 48.32 55.30 -0.06
C GLN A 297 48.15 54.11 0.90
N LEU A 298 49.20 53.72 1.64
CA LEU A 298 49.21 52.53 2.50
C LEU A 298 48.75 52.79 3.94
N GLU A 299 48.87 54.03 4.43
CA GLU A 299 48.47 54.38 5.82
C GLU A 299 46.95 54.21 6.05
N VAL A 300 46.13 54.43 5.03
CA VAL A 300 44.66 54.27 5.08
C VAL A 300 44.25 52.80 5.30
N LEU A 301 45.03 51.84 4.78
CA LEU A 301 44.80 50.40 5.02
C LEU A 301 45.35 49.97 6.38
N GLY A 302 46.55 50.45 6.76
CA GLY A 302 47.15 50.15 8.06
C GLY A 302 46.30 50.59 9.25
N GLN A 303 45.58 51.72 9.14
CA GLN A 303 44.75 52.23 10.23
C GLN A 303 43.44 51.46 10.48
N ARG A 304 43.05 50.52 9.60
CA ARG A 304 41.97 49.55 9.90
C ARG A 304 42.47 48.32 10.66
N SER A 305 43.72 47.92 10.45
CA SER A 305 44.33 46.73 11.07
C SER A 305 44.99 47.04 12.42
N GLY A 306 44.35 47.88 13.24
CA GLY A 306 44.83 48.29 14.57
C GLY A 306 44.29 47.44 15.73
N CYS A 307 43.64 46.32 15.44
CA CYS A 307 42.92 45.49 16.40
C CYS A 307 43.24 44.00 16.18
N VAL A 308 44.49 43.63 16.43
CA VAL A 308 44.82 42.24 16.77
C VAL A 308 44.45 42.07 18.24
N ASP A 309 43.18 41.80 18.49
CA ASP A 309 42.69 41.42 19.82
C ASP A 309 43.03 39.95 20.06
N GLU A 310 43.82 39.65 21.10
CA GLU A 310 44.21 38.28 21.48
C GLU A 310 43.02 37.44 22.01
N GLY A 311 41.80 37.99 22.00
CA GLY A 311 40.55 37.35 22.40
C GLY A 311 39.65 36.85 21.26
N LEU A 312 39.94 37.17 19.98
CA LEU A 312 39.15 36.61 18.86
C LEU A 312 39.44 35.11 18.67
N PRO A 313 38.42 34.26 18.45
CA PRO A 313 38.64 32.87 18.03
C PRO A 313 39.45 32.79 16.73
N LYS A 314 40.23 31.71 16.56
CA LYS A 314 40.72 31.35 15.22
C LYS A 314 39.50 31.14 14.31
N GLY A 315 39.55 31.63 13.07
CA GLY A 315 38.39 31.71 12.17
C GLY A 315 37.64 30.37 11.94
N ASP A 316 38.36 29.27 12.15
CA ASP A 316 37.92 27.87 12.16
C ASP A 316 36.81 27.55 13.19
N GLN A 317 36.68 28.32 14.28
CA GLN A 317 35.72 28.08 15.36
C GLN A 317 34.54 29.07 15.32
N PRO A 318 33.28 28.61 15.49
CA PRO A 318 32.13 29.50 15.68
C PRO A 318 32.29 30.43 16.89
N LEU A 319 31.56 31.54 16.87
CA LEU A 319 31.34 32.38 18.04
C LEU A 319 30.23 31.73 18.91
N PRO A 320 30.29 31.83 20.26
CA PRO A 320 29.28 31.23 21.14
C PRO A 320 27.84 31.72 20.90
N GLU A 321 27.66 32.90 20.29
CA GLU A 321 26.35 33.43 19.89
C GLU A 321 25.84 32.80 18.57
N GLU A 322 26.74 32.47 17.65
CA GLU A 322 26.42 31.70 16.42
C GLU A 322 26.03 30.27 16.80
N ASP A 323 26.79 29.58 17.64
CA ASP A 323 26.48 28.22 18.11
C ASP A 323 25.14 28.15 18.85
N ALA A 324 24.80 29.16 19.66
CA ALA A 324 23.53 29.23 20.36
C ALA A 324 22.34 29.41 19.40
N GLU A 325 22.49 30.25 18.37
CA GLU A 325 21.49 30.46 17.33
C GLU A 325 21.31 29.24 16.43
N LEU A 326 22.41 28.56 16.07
CA LEU A 326 22.41 27.32 15.31
C LEU A 326 21.73 26.19 16.10
N CYS A 327 22.01 26.05 17.41
CA CYS A 327 21.29 25.13 18.28
C CYS A 327 19.78 25.47 18.33
N ARG A 328 19.40 26.74 18.52
CA ARG A 328 18.00 27.17 18.51
C ARG A 328 17.31 26.78 17.20
N ARG A 329 17.94 27.04 16.05
CA ARG A 329 17.35 26.76 14.75
C ARG A 329 17.29 25.26 14.44
N ARG A 330 18.28 24.47 14.88
CA ARG A 330 18.24 23.01 14.85
C ARG A 330 17.05 22.48 15.65
N ASP A 331 16.85 22.95 16.88
CA ASP A 331 15.78 22.50 17.77
C ASP A 331 14.38 22.86 17.21
N GLU A 332 14.24 24.00 16.53
CA GLU A 332 13.03 24.34 15.79
C GLU A 332 12.71 23.36 14.66
N ILE A 333 13.73 22.97 13.87
CA ILE A 333 13.57 22.02 12.75
C ILE A 333 13.29 20.60 13.28
N LEU A 334 13.92 20.20 14.38
CA LEU A 334 13.63 18.93 15.06
C LEU A 334 12.20 18.87 15.63
N LYS A 335 11.73 19.97 16.23
CA LYS A 335 10.36 20.07 16.70
C LYS A 335 9.32 20.01 15.57
N GLU A 336 9.65 20.56 14.40
CA GLU A 336 8.79 20.38 13.22
C GLU A 336 8.87 18.96 12.66
N ALA A 337 10.03 18.30 12.73
CA ALA A 337 10.16 16.88 12.41
C ALA A 337 9.25 16.01 13.31
N GLU A 338 9.18 16.29 14.60
CA GLU A 338 8.29 15.58 15.55
C GLU A 338 6.81 15.68 15.14
N ASN A 339 6.37 16.82 14.59
CA ASN A 339 4.97 17.05 14.19
C ASN A 339 4.51 16.16 13.01
N ILE A 340 5.42 15.76 12.10
CA ILE A 340 5.12 15.10 10.81
C ILE A 340 4.21 13.87 10.93
N PHE A 341 4.33 13.09 12.01
CA PHE A 341 3.57 11.84 12.20
C PHE A 341 2.56 11.90 13.36
N VAL A 342 2.29 13.07 13.95
CA VAL A 342 1.35 13.21 15.11
C VAL A 342 -0.10 12.88 14.73
N ASP A 343 -0.46 13.07 13.46
CA ASP A 343 -1.75 12.72 12.85
C ASP A 343 -1.83 11.25 12.36
N VAL A 344 -0.72 10.51 12.41
CA VAL A 344 -0.59 9.16 11.81
C VAL A 344 -0.60 8.07 12.87
N HIS A 345 -1.47 7.08 12.69
CA HIS A 345 -1.55 5.90 13.56
C HIS A 345 -0.29 5.02 13.46
N GLU A 346 0.22 4.52 14.60
CA GLU A 346 1.51 3.83 14.73
C GLU A 346 1.74 2.65 13.77
N ASP A 347 0.67 1.98 13.30
CA ASP A 347 0.72 0.93 12.25
C ASP A 347 1.35 1.40 10.92
N PHE A 348 1.43 2.71 10.69
CA PHE A 348 1.94 3.33 9.46
C PHE A 348 3.19 4.21 9.66
N SER A 349 3.56 4.52 10.92
CA SER A 349 4.70 5.38 11.26
C SER A 349 5.82 4.66 12.06
N ASP A 350 5.53 3.55 12.76
CA ASP A 350 6.55 2.77 13.46
C ASP A 350 7.05 1.59 12.61
N VAL A 351 8.37 1.49 12.43
CA VAL A 351 9.02 0.46 11.59
C VAL A 351 8.77 -0.97 12.09
N ARG A 352 8.66 -1.19 13.40
CA ARG A 352 8.37 -2.51 14.00
C ARG A 352 6.92 -2.90 13.76
N ASN A 353 5.98 -1.96 13.85
CA ASN A 353 4.57 -2.17 13.57
C ASN A 353 4.36 -2.43 12.07
N ILE A 354 5.02 -1.68 11.18
CA ILE A 354 5.00 -1.92 9.73
C ILE A 354 5.52 -3.33 9.40
N LEU A 355 6.71 -3.68 9.90
CA LEU A 355 7.31 -5.00 9.70
C LEU A 355 6.46 -6.13 10.31
N SER A 356 5.65 -5.87 11.34
CA SER A 356 4.77 -6.90 11.93
C SER A 356 3.70 -7.39 10.95
N LYS A 357 3.18 -6.53 10.08
CA LYS A 357 2.18 -6.92 9.07
C LYS A 357 2.82 -7.75 7.95
N PHE A 358 4.05 -7.40 7.55
CA PHE A 358 4.81 -8.18 6.57
C PHE A 358 5.32 -9.51 7.15
N GLU A 359 5.55 -9.58 8.48
CA GLU A 359 5.79 -10.83 9.19
C GLU A 359 4.52 -11.72 9.23
N GLU A 360 3.32 -11.15 9.46
CA GLU A 360 2.04 -11.88 9.35
C GLU A 360 1.91 -12.52 7.96
N TRP A 361 2.24 -11.79 6.89
CA TRP A 361 2.27 -12.32 5.53
C TRP A 361 3.31 -13.44 5.37
N ARG A 362 4.56 -13.18 5.75
CA ARG A 362 5.69 -14.13 5.60
C ARG A 362 5.45 -15.46 6.30
N VAL A 363 4.80 -15.44 7.47
CA VAL A 363 4.50 -16.64 8.26
C VAL A 363 3.26 -17.38 7.74
N LEU A 364 2.20 -16.68 7.31
CA LEU A 364 0.97 -17.34 6.84
C LEU A 364 1.07 -17.84 5.39
N PHE A 365 1.71 -17.06 4.50
CA PHE A 365 1.73 -17.32 3.06
C PHE A 365 3.12 -17.07 2.45
N PRO A 366 4.16 -17.84 2.84
CA PRO A 366 5.54 -17.62 2.40
C PRO A 366 5.70 -17.61 0.87
N GLU A 367 5.09 -18.57 0.16
CA GLU A 367 5.13 -18.60 -1.32
C GLU A 367 4.56 -17.32 -1.94
N SER A 368 3.50 -16.73 -1.36
CA SER A 368 2.96 -15.46 -1.85
C SER A 368 3.83 -14.26 -1.49
N TYR A 369 4.51 -14.29 -0.34
CA TYR A 369 5.42 -13.24 0.10
C TYR A 369 6.67 -13.18 -0.81
N ASP A 370 7.24 -14.35 -1.13
CA ASP A 370 8.43 -14.45 -2.00
C ASP A 370 8.09 -14.14 -3.46
N ASN A 371 6.98 -14.68 -4.00
CA ASN A 371 6.52 -14.36 -5.37
C ASN A 371 6.09 -12.88 -5.54
N ALA A 372 5.74 -12.18 -4.45
CA ALA A 372 5.50 -10.74 -4.46
C ALA A 372 6.77 -9.90 -4.19
N TYR A 373 7.95 -10.55 -4.09
CA TYR A 373 9.26 -9.94 -3.89
C TYR A 373 9.36 -8.98 -2.69
N ILE A 374 8.57 -9.22 -1.63
CA ILE A 374 8.35 -8.24 -0.56
C ILE A 374 9.66 -7.81 0.12
N SER A 375 10.61 -8.73 0.37
CA SER A 375 11.92 -8.39 0.93
C SER A 375 12.75 -7.43 0.07
N LEU A 376 12.54 -7.36 -1.26
CA LEU A 376 13.19 -6.38 -2.14
C LEU A 376 12.47 -5.01 -2.13
N CYS A 377 11.20 -4.99 -1.73
CA CYS A 377 10.39 -3.78 -1.59
C CYS A 377 10.57 -3.11 -0.21
N LEU A 378 10.75 -3.90 0.86
CA LEU A 378 10.90 -3.40 2.24
C LEU A 378 11.93 -2.26 2.41
N PRO A 379 13.15 -2.31 1.82
CA PRO A 379 14.09 -1.20 1.93
C PRO A 379 13.51 0.13 1.41
N LYS A 380 12.86 0.11 0.24
CA LYS A 380 12.22 1.32 -0.34
C LYS A 380 11.05 1.81 0.53
N LEU A 381 10.28 0.88 1.08
CA LEU A 381 9.09 1.18 1.88
C LEU A 381 9.43 1.81 3.24
N LEU A 382 10.54 1.39 3.84
CA LEU A 382 10.99 1.92 5.13
C LEU A 382 11.84 3.19 5.01
N THR A 383 12.47 3.46 3.86
CA THR A 383 13.31 4.66 3.64
C THR A 383 12.68 5.98 4.13
N PRO A 384 11.39 6.32 3.90
CA PRO A 384 10.81 7.58 4.40
C PRO A 384 10.83 7.67 5.94
N VAL A 385 10.37 6.63 6.63
CA VAL A 385 10.34 6.56 8.10
C VAL A 385 11.76 6.57 8.69
N ILE A 386 12.71 5.91 8.02
CA ILE A 386 14.11 5.88 8.44
C ILE A 386 14.77 7.25 8.23
N ARG A 387 14.49 7.94 7.12
CA ARG A 387 14.96 9.34 6.89
C ARG A 387 14.43 10.29 7.97
N HIS A 388 13.14 10.19 8.30
CA HIS A 388 12.53 10.95 9.40
C HIS A 388 13.27 10.76 10.73
N GLN A 389 13.51 9.51 11.15
CA GLN A 389 14.26 9.19 12.38
C GLN A 389 15.74 9.67 12.34
N LEU A 390 16.26 10.01 11.16
CA LEU A 390 17.63 10.48 10.95
C LEU A 390 17.72 12.00 10.67
N ILE A 391 16.63 12.77 10.77
CA ILE A 391 16.67 14.23 10.54
C ILE A 391 17.74 14.90 11.42
N GLY A 392 17.82 14.55 12.70
CA GLY A 392 18.79 15.11 13.65
C GLY A 392 20.18 14.44 13.70
N TRP A 393 20.42 13.41 12.90
CA TRP A 393 21.64 12.58 12.92
C TRP A 393 22.76 13.21 12.08
N ASN A 394 23.92 13.45 12.69
CA ASN A 394 25.08 14.08 12.07
C ASN A 394 26.37 13.25 12.29
N PRO A 395 26.84 12.48 11.27
CA PRO A 395 27.99 11.58 11.39
C PRO A 395 29.35 12.28 11.52
N LEU A 396 29.40 13.62 11.50
CA LEU A 396 30.61 14.42 11.66
C LEU A 396 30.80 14.94 13.09
N ASN A 397 29.82 14.72 13.98
CA ASN A 397 29.87 15.14 15.38
C ASN A 397 30.54 14.04 16.26
N PRO A 398 31.46 14.38 17.19
CA PRO A 398 32.04 13.41 18.13
C PRO A 398 31.02 12.76 19.06
N ASP A 399 29.95 13.47 19.46
CA ASP A 399 28.86 12.98 20.30
C ASP A 399 27.70 12.37 19.47
N CYS A 400 27.95 11.92 18.24
CA CYS A 400 26.94 11.31 17.39
C CYS A 400 26.47 9.96 17.93
N GLU A 401 25.14 9.75 17.97
CA GLU A 401 24.56 8.43 18.23
C GLU A 401 24.91 7.43 17.12
N ASP A 402 25.17 6.19 17.52
CA ASP A 402 25.39 5.09 16.58
C ASP A 402 24.10 4.72 15.84
N ILE A 403 24.24 4.33 14.58
CA ILE A 403 23.14 3.96 13.68
C ILE A 403 22.30 2.83 14.29
N ALA A 404 22.92 1.93 15.07
CA ALA A 404 22.23 0.82 15.73
C ALA A 404 21.36 1.23 16.93
N ALA A 405 21.50 2.46 17.45
CA ALA A 405 20.69 2.98 18.56
C ALA A 405 19.27 3.40 18.11
N HIS A 406 19.11 3.84 16.85
CA HIS A 406 17.84 4.34 16.35
C HIS A 406 16.75 3.25 16.28
N PRO A 407 15.47 3.54 16.61
CA PRO A 407 14.42 2.53 16.79
C PRO A 407 14.18 1.59 15.60
N TRP A 408 14.42 2.07 14.37
CA TRP A 408 14.29 1.26 13.15
C TRP A 408 15.29 0.10 13.08
N TYR A 409 16.52 0.28 13.60
CA TYR A 409 17.60 -0.69 13.42
C TYR A 409 17.30 -2.05 14.09
N PRO A 410 17.04 -2.14 15.41
CA PRO A 410 16.71 -3.41 16.06
C PRO A 410 15.36 -3.97 15.60
N ALA A 411 14.48 -3.17 14.98
CA ALA A 411 13.26 -3.66 14.35
C ALA A 411 13.56 -4.43 13.05
N VAL A 412 14.37 -3.84 12.15
CA VAL A 412 14.82 -4.47 10.91
C VAL A 412 15.72 -5.69 11.20
N GLU A 413 16.69 -5.55 12.10
CA GLU A 413 17.63 -6.61 12.48
C GLU A 413 16.88 -7.86 13.02
N LYS A 414 15.88 -7.66 13.88
CA LYS A 414 15.01 -8.71 14.41
C LYS A 414 14.14 -9.36 13.33
N PHE A 415 13.71 -8.60 12.32
CA PHE A 415 12.98 -9.12 11.17
C PHE A 415 13.87 -9.95 10.23
N CYS A 416 15.11 -9.52 9.99
CA CYS A 416 16.10 -10.26 9.20
C CYS A 416 16.48 -11.60 9.86
N ARG A 417 16.82 -11.61 11.17
CA ARG A 417 17.23 -12.84 11.87
C ARG A 417 16.21 -13.98 11.76
N ARG A 418 14.91 -13.67 11.73
CA ARG A 418 13.82 -14.66 11.57
C ARG A 418 13.78 -15.34 10.19
N GLN A 419 14.42 -14.77 9.17
CA GLN A 419 14.46 -15.32 7.81
C GLN A 419 15.46 -16.48 7.63
N GLY A 420 16.29 -16.77 8.65
CA GLY A 420 17.35 -17.79 8.57
C GLY A 420 18.68 -17.39 9.20
N GLY A 421 18.77 -16.23 9.87
CA GLY A 421 19.93 -15.81 10.66
C GLY A 421 21.13 -15.27 9.87
N GLU A 422 21.44 -15.86 8.71
CA GLU A 422 22.70 -15.60 7.98
C GLU A 422 22.62 -14.48 6.94
N ASP A 423 21.42 -14.19 6.39
CA ASP A 423 21.25 -13.23 5.29
C ASP A 423 20.67 -11.88 5.77
N LEU A 424 21.54 -10.91 6.01
CA LEU A 424 21.18 -9.54 6.42
C LEU A 424 20.85 -8.61 5.22
N THR A 425 20.42 -9.16 4.07
CA THR A 425 20.23 -8.41 2.81
C THR A 425 19.29 -7.21 2.92
N VAL A 426 18.16 -7.33 3.62
CA VAL A 426 17.23 -6.21 3.81
C VAL A 426 17.89 -5.08 4.60
N LEU A 427 18.62 -5.42 5.67
CA LEU A 427 19.35 -4.46 6.50
C LEU A 427 20.47 -3.78 5.70
N LYS A 428 21.33 -4.56 5.03
CA LYS A 428 22.40 -4.03 4.16
C LYS A 428 21.83 -3.12 3.07
N SER A 429 20.72 -3.51 2.44
CA SER A 429 20.09 -2.68 1.41
C SER A 429 19.52 -1.38 1.97
N ILE A 430 19.03 -1.35 3.22
CA ILE A 430 18.64 -0.11 3.89
C ILE A 430 19.85 0.79 4.16
N ILE A 431 20.96 0.23 4.66
CA ILE A 431 22.23 0.95 4.86
C ILE A 431 22.73 1.57 3.53
N GLU A 432 22.86 0.76 2.48
CA GLU A 432 23.32 1.20 1.16
C GLU A 432 22.43 2.27 0.51
N ARG A 433 21.11 2.22 0.75
CA ARG A 433 20.14 3.08 0.04
C ARG A 433 19.68 4.30 0.83
N THR A 434 19.92 4.33 2.13
CA THR A 434 19.41 5.39 3.02
C THR A 434 20.54 6.06 3.81
N ILE A 435 21.45 5.28 4.40
CA ILE A 435 22.54 5.82 5.23
C ILE A 435 23.71 6.32 4.37
N VAL A 436 24.18 5.50 3.42
CA VAL A 436 25.31 5.86 2.55
C VAL A 436 25.06 7.16 1.75
N PRO A 437 23.88 7.40 1.13
CA PRO A 437 23.58 8.68 0.48
C PRO A 437 23.47 9.87 1.44
N LYS A 438 23.04 9.66 2.69
CA LYS A 438 22.99 10.73 3.70
C LYS A 438 24.40 11.15 4.11
N ILE A 439 25.30 10.19 4.34
CA ILE A 439 26.73 10.46 4.59
C ILE A 439 27.37 11.14 3.38
N GLN A 440 27.03 10.74 2.15
CA GLN A 440 27.50 11.43 0.94
C GLN A 440 27.10 12.91 0.95
N GLY A 441 25.86 13.26 1.30
CA GLY A 441 25.44 14.66 1.45
C GLY A 441 26.25 15.44 2.50
N PHE A 442 26.54 14.82 3.65
CA PHE A 442 27.45 15.42 4.65
C PHE A 442 28.87 15.64 4.11
N VAL A 443 29.41 14.70 3.34
CA VAL A 443 30.73 14.80 2.69
C VAL A 443 30.76 15.90 1.62
N GLU A 444 29.67 16.10 0.88
CA GLU A 444 29.59 17.10 -0.19
C GLU A 444 29.38 18.53 0.33
N LEU A 445 28.60 18.71 1.40
CA LEU A 445 28.09 20.03 1.82
C LEU A 445 28.59 20.52 3.18
N VAL A 446 28.92 19.63 4.13
CA VAL A 446 29.17 20.00 5.54
C VAL A 446 30.62 19.69 5.97
N TRP A 447 31.23 18.66 5.40
CA TRP A 447 32.56 18.21 5.79
C TRP A 447 33.66 19.20 5.40
N ASP A 448 34.48 19.55 6.38
CA ASP A 448 35.77 20.22 6.20
C ASP A 448 36.93 19.22 6.31
N PRO A 449 37.64 18.89 5.21
CA PRO A 449 38.81 18.01 5.25
C PRO A 449 39.92 18.49 6.19
N LEU A 450 40.06 19.81 6.39
CA LEU A 450 41.04 20.40 7.31
C LEU A 450 40.63 20.27 8.80
N SER A 451 39.39 19.88 9.08
CA SER A 451 38.94 19.55 10.43
C SER A 451 39.34 18.12 10.80
N MET A 452 40.39 18.00 11.63
CA MET A 452 40.87 16.72 12.16
C MET A 452 39.81 15.97 12.99
N GLU A 453 38.78 16.65 13.49
CA GLU A 453 37.71 16.04 14.28
C GLU A 453 36.64 15.42 13.38
N GLN A 454 36.05 16.22 12.47
CA GLN A 454 35.07 15.72 11.51
C GLN A 454 35.64 14.58 10.65
N SER A 455 36.90 14.72 10.21
CA SER A 455 37.59 13.70 9.43
C SER A 455 37.82 12.40 10.21
N ARG A 456 37.97 12.44 11.54
CA ARG A 456 38.01 11.23 12.39
C ARG A 456 36.63 10.58 12.52
N CYS A 457 35.58 11.37 12.75
CA CYS A 457 34.21 10.86 12.81
C CYS A 457 33.81 10.20 11.49
N LEU A 458 34.07 10.86 10.35
CA LEU A 458 33.83 10.32 9.02
C LEU A 458 34.60 9.00 8.77
N VAL A 459 35.87 8.91 9.19
CA VAL A 459 36.65 7.67 9.11
C VAL A 459 36.05 6.58 9.99
N SER A 460 35.62 6.89 11.21
CA SER A 460 34.99 5.91 12.11
C SER A 460 33.67 5.37 11.55
N VAL A 461 32.81 6.25 11.00
CA VAL A 461 31.55 5.84 10.37
C VAL A 461 31.81 4.99 9.12
N CYS A 462 32.80 5.35 8.30
CA CYS A 462 33.23 4.52 7.15
C CYS A 462 33.81 3.16 7.57
N GLN A 463 34.49 3.07 8.72
CA GLN A 463 35.00 1.82 9.28
C GLN A 463 33.86 0.92 9.76
N ASN A 464 32.92 1.43 10.56
CA ASN A 464 31.74 0.66 10.98
C ASN A 464 30.93 0.15 9.77
N LEU A 465 30.77 0.98 8.72
CA LEU A 465 30.12 0.57 7.47
C LEU A 465 30.88 -0.55 6.73
N GLN A 466 32.20 -0.58 6.81
CA GLN A 466 33.00 -1.66 6.23
C GLN A 466 32.90 -2.93 7.07
N ASP A 467 33.08 -2.84 8.39
CA ASP A 467 33.27 -4.02 9.23
C ASP A 467 31.96 -4.77 9.53
N ASP A 468 30.85 -4.05 9.81
CA ASP A 468 29.57 -4.68 10.17
C ASP A 468 28.73 -5.09 8.95
N TYR A 469 28.84 -4.37 7.83
CA TYR A 469 27.95 -4.55 6.66
C TYR A 469 28.70 -4.84 5.35
N LEU A 470 30.03 -4.78 5.33
CA LEU A 470 30.86 -4.99 4.14
C LEU A 470 30.45 -4.07 2.97
N ILE A 471 30.10 -2.80 3.25
CA ILE A 471 29.64 -1.85 2.22
C ILE A 471 30.70 -1.64 1.14
N PHE A 472 31.98 -1.53 1.54
CA PHE A 472 33.08 -1.21 0.63
C PHE A 472 33.81 -2.46 0.11
N SER A 473 33.16 -3.62 0.11
CA SER A 473 33.77 -4.92 -0.23
C SER A 473 33.32 -5.46 -1.59
N GLY A 474 34.29 -5.89 -2.42
CA GLY A 474 34.02 -6.54 -3.71
C GLY A 474 33.49 -5.57 -4.77
N ASN A 475 32.40 -5.96 -5.46
CA ASN A 475 31.77 -5.13 -6.48
C ASN A 475 30.95 -4.00 -5.83
N GLN A 476 31.63 -2.87 -5.55
CA GLN A 476 31.08 -1.65 -4.97
C GLN A 476 29.69 -1.28 -5.53
N SER A 477 28.72 -1.08 -4.64
CA SER A 477 27.37 -0.61 -5.00
C SER A 477 27.42 0.83 -5.54
N LYS A 478 26.39 1.27 -6.29
CA LYS A 478 26.36 2.64 -6.84
C LYS A 478 26.49 3.72 -5.73
N PRO A 479 25.80 3.61 -4.56
CA PRO A 479 25.98 4.54 -3.45
C PRO A 479 27.39 4.50 -2.86
N ALA A 480 28.00 3.31 -2.67
CA ALA A 480 29.36 3.20 -2.14
C ALA A 480 30.39 3.87 -3.06
N LYS A 481 30.25 3.71 -4.39
CA LYS A 481 31.08 4.43 -5.37
C LYS A 481 30.89 5.95 -5.28
N ALA A 482 29.65 6.42 -5.22
CA ALA A 482 29.33 7.84 -5.16
C ALA A 482 29.89 8.52 -3.90
N LEU A 483 29.80 7.86 -2.73
CA LEU A 483 30.43 8.34 -1.50
C LEU A 483 31.97 8.44 -1.62
N LEU A 484 32.63 7.41 -2.16
CA LEU A 484 34.09 7.45 -2.37
C LEU A 484 34.51 8.52 -3.39
N GLU A 485 33.71 8.74 -4.44
CA GLU A 485 33.91 9.80 -5.42
C GLU A 485 33.73 11.19 -4.80
N ALA A 486 32.68 11.39 -3.99
CA ALA A 486 32.41 12.62 -3.25
C ALA A 486 33.55 12.98 -2.29
N VAL A 487 34.06 12.03 -1.50
CA VAL A 487 35.23 12.24 -0.64
C VAL A 487 36.43 12.71 -1.46
N ALA A 488 36.71 12.04 -2.59
CA ALA A 488 37.83 12.39 -3.45
C ALA A 488 37.64 13.76 -4.16
N VAL A 489 36.41 14.14 -4.50
CA VAL A 489 36.07 15.47 -5.05
C VAL A 489 36.28 16.54 -3.99
N ARG A 490 35.73 16.37 -2.78
CA ARG A 490 35.82 17.34 -1.68
C ARG A 490 37.27 17.55 -1.22
N MET A 491 38.07 16.48 -1.14
CA MET A 491 39.52 16.55 -0.88
C MET A 491 40.26 17.37 -1.94
N ARG A 492 40.01 17.12 -3.24
CA ARG A 492 40.63 17.94 -4.31
C ARG A 492 40.22 19.39 -4.21
N SER A 493 38.92 19.67 -4.03
CA SER A 493 38.42 21.03 -3.88
C SER A 493 39.00 21.75 -2.65
N ALA A 494 39.34 21.03 -1.57
CA ALA A 494 40.03 21.63 -0.43
C ALA A 494 41.49 22.00 -0.77
N VAL A 495 42.21 21.15 -1.49
CA VAL A 495 43.58 21.46 -1.97
C VAL A 495 43.58 22.61 -2.99
N ASP A 496 42.55 22.69 -3.85
CA ASP A 496 42.46 23.71 -4.91
C ASP A 496 41.92 25.08 -4.41
N VAL A 497 41.15 25.12 -3.31
CA VAL A 497 40.39 26.32 -2.87
C VAL A 497 40.59 26.68 -1.39
N ASP A 498 40.76 25.70 -0.49
CA ASP A 498 40.91 25.93 0.96
C ASP A 498 42.37 26.06 1.40
N VAL A 499 43.31 25.46 0.67
CA VAL A 499 44.77 25.56 0.90
C VAL A 499 45.37 26.77 0.19
N PHE A 500 46.08 27.64 0.92
CA PHE A 500 46.80 28.77 0.36
C PHE A 500 48.20 28.91 0.96
N ILE A 501 49.23 28.78 0.11
CA ILE A 501 50.64 28.94 0.52
C ILE A 501 51.20 30.19 -0.18
N PRO A 502 51.50 31.28 0.55
CA PRO A 502 52.05 32.50 -0.04
C PRO A 502 53.52 32.33 -0.45
N LEU A 503 53.97 33.16 -1.38
CA LEU A 503 55.36 33.24 -1.80
C LEU A 503 56.01 34.52 -1.25
N TYR A 504 57.12 34.37 -0.54
CA TYR A 504 57.91 35.48 0.03
C TYR A 504 59.35 35.47 -0.52
N PRO A 505 60.04 36.63 -0.59
CA PRO A 505 61.45 36.70 -0.98
C PRO A 505 62.36 35.86 -0.06
N ALA A 506 63.32 35.12 -0.64
CA ALA A 506 64.15 34.12 0.05
C ALA A 506 64.76 34.59 1.38
N LYS A 507 65.21 35.85 1.47
CA LYS A 507 65.77 36.46 2.70
C LYS A 507 64.84 36.42 3.94
N PHE A 508 63.54 36.27 3.73
CA PHE A 508 62.53 36.12 4.79
C PHE A 508 62.22 34.65 5.11
N LEU A 509 62.67 33.72 4.27
CA LEU A 509 62.55 32.27 4.43
C LEU A 509 63.86 31.66 4.99
N ASP A 510 64.98 32.33 4.77
CA ASP A 510 66.29 32.00 5.37
C ASP A 510 66.34 32.24 6.90
N ASP A 511 65.36 32.97 7.45
CA ASP A 511 65.24 33.30 8.88
C ASP A 511 63.96 32.72 9.49
N ALA A 512 64.11 31.64 10.28
CA ALA A 512 63.00 30.98 10.96
C ALA A 512 62.31 31.83 12.06
N SER A 513 62.87 32.98 12.44
CA SER A 513 62.23 33.95 13.33
C SER A 513 61.35 34.96 12.58
N SER A 514 61.34 34.94 11.24
CA SER A 514 60.49 35.78 10.40
C SER A 514 59.02 35.35 10.47
N LEU A 515 58.11 36.33 10.62
CA LEU A 515 56.66 36.11 10.54
C LEU A 515 56.25 35.56 9.16
N GLN A 516 56.94 35.97 8.09
CA GLN A 516 56.73 35.47 6.74
C GLN A 516 57.09 33.97 6.61
N PHE A 517 58.18 33.52 7.25
CA PHE A 517 58.51 32.10 7.33
C PHE A 517 57.47 31.34 8.16
N GLN A 518 57.16 31.82 9.37
CA GLN A 518 56.25 31.14 10.30
C GLN A 518 54.85 30.96 9.71
N PHE A 519 54.28 32.00 9.08
CA PHE A 519 53.00 31.88 8.40
C PHE A 519 53.05 30.92 7.19
N GLN A 520 54.14 30.91 6.41
CA GLN A 520 54.29 29.96 5.30
C GLN A 520 54.40 28.51 5.80
N ASP A 521 55.16 28.28 6.88
CA ASP A 521 55.32 26.97 7.51
C ASP A 521 54.02 26.49 8.17
N GLU A 522 53.25 27.36 8.82
CA GLU A 522 51.92 27.02 9.36
C GLU A 522 50.94 26.62 8.24
N GLN A 523 50.86 27.38 7.14
CA GLN A 523 50.00 27.01 6.01
C GLN A 523 50.46 25.71 5.33
N PHE A 524 51.77 25.51 5.14
CA PHE A 524 52.33 24.27 4.60
C PHE A 524 52.05 23.07 5.51
N CYS A 525 52.29 23.21 6.82
CA CYS A 525 51.97 22.21 7.83
C CYS A 525 50.46 22.02 8.05
N SER A 526 49.60 22.90 7.53
CA SER A 526 48.16 22.67 7.45
C SER A 526 47.80 21.83 6.22
N ALA A 527 48.41 22.13 5.08
CA ALA A 527 48.19 21.46 3.80
C ALA A 527 48.75 20.02 3.68
N VAL A 528 49.62 19.60 4.59
CA VAL A 528 50.32 18.30 4.59
C VAL A 528 49.72 17.29 5.59
N LYS A 529 48.69 17.68 6.35
CA LYS A 529 47.96 16.82 7.31
C LYS A 529 46.90 15.97 6.61
#